data_AF-A0A6V7IWL1-F1
#
_entry.id   AF-A0A6V7IWL1-F1
#
_cell.length_a   1.000
_cell.length_b   1.000
_cell.length_c   1.000
_cell.angle_alpha   90.00
_cell.angle_beta   90.00
_cell.angle_gamma   90.00
#
_symmetry.space_group_name_H-M   'P 1'
#
loop_
_entity.id
_entity.type
_entity.pdbx_description
1 polymer ?
#
loop_
_entity_poly.entity_id
_entity_poly.type
_entity_poly.pdbx_seq_one_letter_code
_entity_poly.pdbx_strand_id
1 'polypeptide(L)' 'YDLCAFDKGIDCIPGILGLAVVGGTCHVSDYFKLIHRVAIIQDKAGFDGIHTAAHELGH' A
#
# COMPACT_ATOMS: atom_id res chain seq x y z
N TYR A 1 10.21 7.10 5.17
CA TYR A 1 10.21 8.55 4.85
C TYR A 1 9.46 8.80 3.55
N ASP A 2 9.61 7.95 2.54
CA ASP A 2 8.93 8.14 1.24
C ASP A 2 7.39 7.96 1.28
N LEU A 3 6.86 6.92 1.96
CA LEU A 3 5.39 6.76 2.10
C LEU A 3 4.75 7.90 2.89
N CYS A 4 5.46 8.50 3.84
CA CYS A 4 4.99 9.70 4.54
C CYS A 4 4.89 10.94 3.64
N ALA A 5 5.49 10.92 2.45
CA ALA A 5 5.34 11.99 1.46
C ALA A 5 4.20 11.71 0.46
N PHE A 6 3.63 10.49 0.47
CA PHE A 6 2.59 10.06 -0.47
C PHE A 6 1.22 10.67 -0.15
N ASP A 7 0.90 10.89 1.13
CA ASP A 7 -0.35 11.53 1.53
C ASP A 7 -0.07 12.74 2.43
N LYS A 8 -0.53 13.92 1.99
CA LYS A 8 -0.42 15.18 2.75
C LYS A 8 -1.48 15.33 3.84
N GLY A 9 -2.44 14.40 3.92
CA GLY A 9 -3.59 14.46 4.82
C GLY A 9 -3.52 13.59 6.08
N ILE A 10 -2.51 12.73 6.20
CA ILE A 10 -2.37 11.79 7.33
C ILE A 10 -1.05 12.08 8.05
N ASP A 11 -1.09 12.11 9.39
CA ASP A 11 0.14 12.19 10.19
C ASP A 11 1.09 11.07 9.78
N CYS A 12 2.34 11.41 9.46
CA CYS A 12 3.34 10.41 9.11
C CYS A 12 3.45 9.39 10.25
N ILE A 13 3.04 8.15 9.99
CA ILE A 13 3.22 7.03 10.91
C ILE A 13 4.54 6.34 10.52
N PRO A 14 5.66 6.66 11.21
CA PRO A 14 6.92 5.99 10.93
C PRO A 14 6.79 4.49 11.22
N GLY A 15 7.14 3.66 10.24
CA GLY A 15 7.08 2.21 10.37
C GLY A 15 6.08 1.52 9.44
N ILE A 16 5.15 2.25 8.82
CA ILE A 16 4.35 1.72 7.71
C ILE A 16 5.26 1.42 6.52
N LEU A 17 5.20 0.18 6.04
CA LEU A 17 5.99 -0.32 4.90
C LEU A 17 5.15 -0.51 3.64
N GLY A 18 3.83 -0.56 3.76
CA GLY A 18 2.95 -0.68 2.62
C GLY A 18 1.50 -0.30 2.92
N LEU A 19 0.71 -0.18 1.86
CA LEU A 19 -0.73 0.04 1.90
C LEU A 19 -1.42 -0.76 0.78
N ALA A 20 -2.51 -1.44 1.12
CA ALA A 20 -3.41 -2.11 0.19
C ALA A 20 -4.87 -2.07 0.67
N VAL A 21 -5.82 -2.24 -0.26
CA VAL A 21 -7.24 -2.36 0.05
C VAL A 21 -7.57 -3.83 0.31
N VAL A 22 -8.09 -4.14 1.49
CA VAL A 22 -8.48 -5.51 1.84
C VAL A 22 -9.56 -6.04 0.89
N GLY A 23 -9.33 -7.20 0.28
CA GLY A 23 -10.21 -7.80 -0.71
C GLY A 23 -10.25 -7.02 -2.03
N GLY A 24 -9.26 -6.17 -2.30
CA GLY A 24 -9.18 -5.34 -3.50
C GLY A 24 -8.86 -6.12 -4.78
N THR A 25 -8.57 -7.42 -4.67
CA THR A 25 -8.20 -8.27 -5.82
C THR A 25 -9.26 -8.23 -6.90
N CYS A 26 -8.85 -7.86 -8.12
CA CYS A 26 -9.72 -7.69 -9.28
C CYS A 26 -10.88 -6.69 -9.09
N HIS A 27 -10.95 -5.97 -7.98
CA HIS A 27 -12.03 -5.05 -7.67
C HIS A 27 -11.80 -3.68 -8.30
N VAL A 28 -12.82 -3.21 -9.02
CA VAL A 28 -12.92 -1.84 -9.52
C VAL A 28 -14.18 -1.25 -8.89
N SER A 29 -14.01 -0.13 -8.18
CA SER A 29 -15.13 0.54 -7.55
C SER A 29 -15.78 1.51 -8.52
N ASP A 30 -16.96 1.15 -9.02
CA ASP A 30 -17.76 2.04 -9.87
C ASP A 30 -18.34 3.23 -9.11
N TYR A 31 -18.52 3.09 -7.79
CA TYR A 31 -19.03 4.15 -6.92
C TYR A 31 -17.97 5.23 -6.68
N PHE A 32 -16.76 4.83 -6.28
CA PHE A 32 -15.66 5.77 -6.04
C PHE A 32 -14.89 6.14 -7.32
N LYS A 33 -15.14 5.46 -8.44
CA LYS A 33 -14.39 5.58 -9.70
C LYS A 33 -12.89 5.35 -9.51
N LEU A 34 -12.55 4.34 -8.70
CA LEU A 34 -11.19 3.98 -8.34
C LEU A 34 -10.88 2.50 -8.59
N ILE A 35 -9.62 2.23 -8.87
CA ILE A 35 -9.08 0.88 -9.03
C ILE A 35 -8.55 0.43 -7.66
N HIS A 36 -9.23 -0.50 -6.98
CA HIS A 36 -8.82 -0.97 -5.65
C HIS A 36 -7.76 -2.09 -5.69
N ARG A 37 -7.52 -2.68 -6.87
CA ARG A 37 -6.49 -3.70 -7.14
C ARG A 37 -5.06 -3.13 -7.20
N VAL A 38 -4.70 -2.30 -6.23
CA VAL A 38 -3.39 -1.63 -6.15
C VAL A 38 -2.84 -1.78 -4.74
N ALA A 39 -1.54 -2.04 -4.63
CA ALA A 39 -0.78 -1.98 -3.39
C ALA A 39 0.44 -1.07 -3.60
N ILE A 40 0.82 -0.32 -2.57
CA ILE A 40 2.00 0.56 -2.56
C ILE A 40 2.96 0.03 -1.50
N ILE A 41 4.23 -0.15 -1.86
CA ILE A 41 5.24 -0.73 -0.99
C ILE A 41 6.45 0.21 -0.90
N GLN A 42 6.91 0.48 0.31
CA GLN A 42 8.19 1.11 0.60
C GLN A 42 9.25 0.03 0.79
N ASP A 43 10.13 -0.11 -0.20
CA ASP A 43 11.30 -0.97 -0.09
C ASP A 43 12.35 -0.33 0.85
N LYS A 44 12.90 -1.13 1.76
CA LYS A 44 13.97 -0.74 2.70
C LYS A 44 15.32 -1.38 2.37
N ALA A 45 15.46 -2.00 1.19
CA ALA A 45 16.58 -2.84 0.80
C ALA A 45 16.75 -4.06 1.72
N GLY A 46 17.64 -5.00 1.38
CA GLY A 46 17.95 -6.15 2.25
C GLY A 46 16.87 -7.22 2.36
N PHE A 47 16.16 -7.53 1.26
CA PHE A 47 15.09 -8.55 1.12
C PHE A 47 13.73 -8.23 1.78
N ASP A 48 13.60 -7.14 2.53
CA ASP A 48 12.35 -6.79 3.22
C ASP A 48 11.20 -6.39 2.28
N GLY A 49 11.53 -5.86 1.10
CA GLY A 49 10.56 -5.43 0.09
C GLY A 49 9.68 -6.58 -0.45
N ILE A 50 10.22 -7.80 -0.58
CA ILE A 50 9.44 -8.96 -1.07
C ILE A 50 8.45 -9.43 -0.02
N HIS A 51 8.86 -9.47 1.25
CA HIS A 51 7.95 -9.85 2.35
C HIS A 51 6.82 -8.83 2.47
N THR A 52 7.17 -7.54 2.51
CA THR A 52 6.17 -6.48 2.56
C THR A 52 5.23 -6.54 1.36
N ALA A 53 5.74 -6.77 0.14
CA ALA A 53 4.90 -6.96 -1.03
C ALA A 53 3.93 -8.15 -0.88
N ALA A 54 4.40 -9.28 -0.36
CA ALA A 54 3.55 -10.44 -0.11
C ALA A 54 2.49 -10.16 0.97
N HIS A 55 2.83 -9.40 2.01
CA HIS A 55 1.90 -8.96 3.05
C HIS A 55 0.77 -8.10 2.46
N GLU A 56 1.12 -7.06 1.70
CA GLU A 56 0.15 -6.14 1.10
C GLU A 56 -0.68 -6.80 -0.02
N LEU A 57 -0.13 -7.77 -0.76
CA LEU A 57 -0.92 -8.57 -1.72
C LEU A 57 -1.87 -9.56 -1.04
N GLY A 58 -1.62 -9.89 0.24
CA GLY A 58 -2.49 -10.74 1.05
C GLY A 58 -3.67 -9.99 1.68
N HIS A 59 -3.59 -8.66 1.75
CA HIS A 59 -4.74 -7.81 2.04
C HIS A 59 -5.75 -7.87 0.90
#